data_AF-A0A4Q2ZZ80-F1
#
_entry.id   AF-A0A4Q2ZZ80-F1
#
_cell.length_a   1.000
_cell.length_b   1.000
_cell.length_c   1.000
_cell.angle_alpha   90.00
_cell.angle_beta   90.00
_cell.angle_gamma   90.00
#
_symmetry.space_group_name_H-M   'P 1'
#
loop_
_entity.id
_entity.type
_entity.pdbx_description
1 polymer ?
#
loop_
_entity_poly.entity_id
_entity_poly.type
_entity_poly.pdbx_seq_one_letter_code
_entity_poly.pdbx_strand_id
1 'polypeptide(L)'
;MKIRLILSCLLIPAALKAQMLNPTMNAKAEATKMGKALVAKDYISFLKTTPPLALQHTEGGKEAMLKELKTQIDEMAKNGTYILRAWPGEPSNLIDTAKELQCTIPQYMELKVEGGKVTSETTLIGMSPDKGKTWYFIDVAGKPLNEFRELFPTLSSKLVLPPAKEPVYVEDK
;
A
#
# COMPACT_ATOMS: atom_id res chain seq x y z
N MET A 1 -22.47 -13.80 -65.70
CA MET A 1 -23.53 -14.01 -64.67
C MET A 1 -23.32 -15.42 -64.13
N LYS A 2 -22.99 -15.72 -62.87
CA LYS A 2 -23.30 -15.11 -61.58
C LYS A 2 -22.11 -15.25 -60.62
N ILE A 3 -21.80 -14.14 -59.96
CA ILE A 3 -20.92 -14.04 -58.79
C ILE A 3 -21.61 -14.74 -57.61
N ARG A 4 -20.85 -15.53 -56.83
CA ARG A 4 -21.23 -15.87 -55.45
C ARG A 4 -20.13 -15.41 -54.51
N LEU A 5 -20.37 -14.24 -53.90
CA LEU A 5 -19.68 -13.73 -52.73
C LEU A 5 -19.79 -14.77 -51.60
N ILE A 6 -18.66 -15.32 -51.14
CA ILE A 6 -18.60 -16.00 -49.84
C ILE A 6 -17.97 -15.00 -48.88
N LEU A 7 -18.84 -14.44 -48.04
CA LEU A 7 -18.50 -13.54 -46.94
C LEU A 7 -17.77 -14.36 -45.86
N SER A 8 -16.45 -14.43 -45.96
CA SER A 8 -15.61 -15.02 -44.91
C SER A 8 -15.57 -14.07 -43.72
N CYS A 9 -16.36 -14.39 -42.70
CA CYS A 9 -16.38 -13.70 -41.42
C CYS A 9 -15.05 -13.99 -40.71
N LEU A 10 -14.10 -13.04 -40.79
CA LEU A 10 -12.87 -13.08 -40.01
C LEU A 10 -13.24 -12.93 -38.52
N LEU A 11 -13.45 -14.05 -37.84
CA LEU A 11 -13.41 -14.10 -36.38
C LEU A 11 -12.00 -13.69 -35.95
N ILE A 12 -11.85 -12.46 -35.47
CA ILE A 12 -10.69 -12.06 -34.67
C ILE A 12 -10.99 -12.61 -33.26
N PRO A 13 -10.32 -13.66 -32.77
CA PRO A 13 -10.36 -13.94 -31.36
C PRO A 13 -9.70 -12.77 -30.66
N ALA A 14 -10.51 -11.97 -29.97
CA ALA A 14 -10.03 -11.10 -28.92
C ALA A 14 -9.40 -12.00 -27.86
N ALA A 15 -8.11 -12.32 -28.03
CA ALA A 15 -7.26 -12.78 -26.95
C ALA A 15 -7.16 -11.61 -25.97
N LEU A 16 -8.21 -11.42 -25.16
CA LEU A 16 -8.13 -10.64 -23.94
C LEU A 16 -6.93 -11.21 -23.21
N LYS A 17 -5.89 -10.40 -23.03
CA LYS A 17 -4.79 -10.69 -22.14
C LYS A 17 -5.36 -10.82 -20.73
N ALA A 18 -5.85 -12.01 -20.38
CA ALA A 18 -5.86 -12.46 -19.00
C ALA A 18 -4.39 -12.68 -18.63
N GLN A 19 -3.62 -11.59 -18.48
CA GLN A 19 -2.42 -11.67 -17.67
C GLN A 19 -2.92 -12.16 -16.31
N MET A 20 -2.57 -13.39 -15.95
CA MET A 20 -2.86 -13.90 -14.61
C MET A 20 -2.28 -12.89 -13.64
N LEU A 21 -3.16 -12.18 -12.93
CA LEU A 21 -2.76 -11.22 -11.94
C LEU A 21 -1.96 -11.99 -10.89
N ASN A 22 -0.67 -11.71 -10.79
CA ASN A 22 0.14 -12.23 -9.69
C ASN A 22 -0.16 -11.35 -8.46
N PRO A 23 -0.91 -11.84 -7.46
CA PRO A 23 -1.38 -10.98 -6.38
C PRO A 23 -0.23 -10.42 -5.54
N THR A 24 0.86 -11.17 -5.38
CA THR A 24 2.08 -10.72 -4.68
C THR A 24 2.74 -9.56 -5.41
N MET A 25 2.91 -9.66 -6.74
CA MET A 25 3.46 -8.55 -7.52
C MET A 25 2.54 -7.33 -7.47
N ASN A 26 1.22 -7.53 -7.49
CA ASN A 26 0.27 -6.42 -7.40
C ASN A 26 0.29 -5.76 -6.01
N ALA A 27 0.38 -6.53 -4.92
CA ALA A 27 0.52 -6.00 -3.57
C ALA A 27 1.72 -5.04 -3.46
N LYS A 28 2.89 -5.47 -3.98
CA LYS A 28 4.10 -4.64 -4.02
C LYS A 28 3.92 -3.40 -4.90
N ALA A 29 3.26 -3.54 -6.04
CA ALA A 29 2.99 -2.42 -6.95
C ALA A 29 2.08 -1.37 -6.31
N GLU A 30 1.01 -1.79 -5.64
CA GLU A 30 0.09 -0.89 -4.92
C GLU A 30 0.77 -0.23 -3.71
N ALA A 31 1.58 -0.97 -2.94
CA ALA A 31 2.39 -0.37 -1.87
C ALA A 31 3.42 0.64 -2.41
N THR A 32 3.97 0.39 -3.60
CA THR A 32 4.85 1.35 -4.29
C THR A 32 4.09 2.61 -4.69
N LYS A 33 2.85 2.48 -5.17
CA LYS A 33 1.98 3.62 -5.48
C LYS A 33 1.64 4.42 -4.22
N MET A 34 1.36 3.75 -3.10
CA MET A 34 1.13 4.38 -1.80
C MET A 34 2.33 5.25 -1.39
N GLY A 35 3.54 4.67 -1.38
CA GLY A 35 4.76 5.41 -1.02
C GLY A 35 5.04 6.60 -1.95
N LYS A 36 4.86 6.42 -3.27
CA LYS A 36 5.00 7.52 -4.24
C LYS A 36 3.97 8.63 -4.02
N ALA A 37 2.72 8.27 -3.73
CA ALA A 37 1.67 9.23 -3.44
C ALA A 37 2.00 10.04 -2.19
N LEU A 38 2.51 9.39 -1.14
CA LEU A 38 2.96 10.08 0.08
C LEU A 38 4.08 11.08 -0.20
N VAL A 39 5.14 10.66 -0.90
CA VAL A 39 6.29 11.52 -1.27
C VAL A 39 5.85 12.70 -2.14
N ALA A 40 4.94 12.47 -3.09
CA ALA A 40 4.41 13.49 -3.98
C ALA A 40 3.33 14.38 -3.32
N LYS A 41 3.01 14.17 -2.04
CA LYS A 41 1.90 14.83 -1.33
C LYS A 41 0.53 14.65 -2.03
N ASP A 42 0.37 13.58 -2.82
CA ASP A 42 -0.91 13.17 -3.42
C ASP A 42 -1.72 12.37 -2.39
N TYR A 43 -2.28 13.10 -1.43
CA TYR A 43 -3.03 12.51 -0.33
C TYR A 43 -4.31 11.79 -0.78
N ILE A 44 -4.88 12.20 -1.91
CA ILE A 44 -6.08 11.54 -2.44
C ILE A 44 -5.72 10.14 -2.95
N SER A 45 -4.61 10.00 -3.67
CA SER A 45 -4.13 8.68 -4.08
C SER A 45 -3.62 7.84 -2.91
N PHE A 46 -2.98 8.46 -1.91
CA PHE A 46 -2.58 7.76 -0.69
C PHE A 46 -3.80 7.15 0.02
N LEU A 47 -4.85 7.93 0.27
CA LEU A 47 -6.06 7.46 0.97
C LEU A 47 -6.85 6.39 0.21
N LYS A 48 -6.65 6.22 -1.11
CA LYS A 48 -7.24 5.10 -1.85
C LYS A 48 -6.65 3.75 -1.46
N THR A 49 -5.44 3.76 -0.89
CA THR A 49 -4.76 2.55 -0.39
C THR A 49 -5.04 2.29 1.08
N THR A 50 -5.77 3.18 1.75
CA THR A 50 -6.21 3.00 3.14
C THR A 50 -7.46 2.11 3.20
N PRO A 51 -7.52 1.13 4.13
CA PRO A 51 -8.70 0.30 4.29
C PRO A 51 -9.97 1.14 4.52
N PRO A 52 -11.07 0.87 3.79
CA PRO A 52 -12.32 1.61 3.99
C PRO A 52 -12.82 1.60 5.44
N LEU A 53 -12.57 0.51 6.17
CA LEU A 53 -12.98 0.37 7.56
C LEU A 53 -12.25 1.35 8.49
N ALA A 54 -10.96 1.64 8.25
CA ALA A 54 -10.23 2.67 8.99
C ALA A 54 -10.80 4.06 8.73
N LEU A 55 -11.15 4.36 7.48
CA LEU A 55 -11.80 5.63 7.12
C LEU A 55 -13.16 5.76 7.81
N GLN A 56 -13.96 4.70 7.88
CA GLN A 56 -15.28 4.72 8.52
C GLN A 56 -15.22 4.87 10.05
N HIS A 57 -14.19 4.30 10.69
CA HIS A 57 -13.99 4.41 12.14
C HIS A 57 -13.31 5.70 12.58
N THR A 58 -12.78 6.49 11.64
CA THR A 58 -12.25 7.82 11.95
C THR A 58 -13.41 8.80 12.07
N GLU A 59 -13.52 9.51 13.19
CA GLU A 59 -14.51 10.57 13.34
C GLU A 59 -14.30 11.66 12.28
N GLY A 60 -15.35 12.05 11.55
CA GLY A 60 -15.23 12.93 10.37
C GLY A 60 -14.67 12.23 9.11
N GLY A 61 -14.40 10.93 9.21
CA GLY A 61 -14.12 10.04 8.09
C GLY A 61 -12.88 10.42 7.26
N LYS A 62 -13.04 10.29 5.94
CA LYS A 62 -11.96 10.57 4.97
C LYS A 62 -11.44 12.01 5.04
N GLU A 63 -12.31 12.98 5.29
CA GLU A 63 -11.92 14.39 5.35
C GLU A 63 -11.07 14.70 6.57
N ALA A 64 -11.44 14.14 7.72
CA ALA A 64 -10.66 14.23 8.94
C ALA A 64 -9.28 13.57 8.76
N MET A 65 -9.22 12.36 8.18
CA MET A 65 -7.95 11.69 7.93
C MET A 65 -7.07 12.46 6.93
N LEU A 66 -7.67 13.05 5.89
CA LEU A 66 -6.95 13.91 4.93
C LEU A 66 -6.37 15.15 5.62
N LYS A 67 -7.14 15.78 6.51
CA LYS A 67 -6.69 16.95 7.27
C LYS A 67 -5.54 16.56 8.21
N GLU A 68 -5.68 15.46 8.93
CA GLU A 68 -4.66 14.98 9.86
C GLU A 68 -3.35 14.65 9.13
N LEU A 69 -3.41 13.91 8.02
CA LEU A 69 -2.24 13.59 7.22
C LEU A 69 -1.52 14.85 6.69
N LYS A 70 -2.28 15.86 6.26
CA LYS A 70 -1.73 17.15 5.83
C LYS A 70 -1.03 17.86 6.97
N THR A 71 -1.68 17.97 8.13
CA THR A 71 -1.13 18.59 9.32
C THR A 71 0.19 17.96 9.71
N GLN A 72 0.24 16.63 9.82
CA GLN A 72 1.46 15.90 10.20
C GLN A 72 2.63 16.17 9.24
N ILE A 73 2.38 16.14 7.92
CA ILE A 73 3.43 16.37 6.92
C ILE A 73 3.89 17.84 6.91
N ASP A 74 2.98 18.78 7.11
CA ASP A 74 3.32 20.20 7.19
C ASP A 74 4.08 20.54 8.48
N GLU A 75 3.76 19.88 9.60
CA GLU A 75 4.50 19.99 10.86
C GLU A 75 5.92 19.41 10.74
N MET A 76 6.08 18.25 10.10
CA MET A 76 7.40 17.71 9.77
C MET A 76 8.21 18.74 8.98
N ALA A 77 7.63 19.33 7.93
CA ALA A 77 8.30 20.30 7.09
C ALA A 77 8.67 21.60 7.85
N LYS A 78 7.82 22.08 8.76
CA LYS A 78 8.13 23.22 9.63
C LYS A 78 9.31 22.96 10.56
N ASN A 79 9.50 21.70 10.96
CA ASN A 79 10.62 21.25 11.77
C ASN A 79 11.84 20.82 10.93
N GLY A 80 11.91 21.23 9.65
CA GLY A 80 13.03 20.94 8.76
C GLY A 80 13.13 19.47 8.33
N THR A 81 12.09 18.66 8.56
CA THR A 81 12.05 17.25 8.18
C THR A 81 11.25 17.04 6.91
N TYR A 82 11.82 16.35 5.92
CA TYR A 82 11.16 16.11 4.63
C TYR A 82 11.23 14.64 4.23
N ILE A 83 10.14 14.12 3.68
CA ILE A 83 10.14 12.77 3.10
C ILE A 83 10.85 12.82 1.74
N LEU A 84 12.01 12.18 1.63
CA LEU A 84 12.76 12.08 0.38
C LEU A 84 12.26 10.93 -0.47
N ARG A 85 12.03 9.77 0.16
CA ARG A 85 11.63 8.52 -0.49
C ARG A 85 10.79 7.67 0.45
N ALA A 86 9.86 6.92 -0.13
CA ALA A 86 9.16 5.83 0.54
C ALA A 86 9.02 4.66 -0.44
N TRP A 87 9.41 3.45 -0.04
CA TRP A 87 9.38 2.29 -0.91
C TRP A 87 9.12 0.99 -0.12
N PRO A 88 8.42 0.02 -0.73
CA PRO A 88 8.23 -1.29 -0.11
C PRO A 88 9.42 -2.23 -0.37
N GLY A 89 9.60 -3.19 0.53
CA GLY A 89 10.36 -4.41 0.31
C GLY A 89 9.57 -5.48 -0.45
N GLU A 90 9.95 -6.74 -0.27
CA GLU A 90 9.19 -7.87 -0.81
C GLU A 90 8.03 -8.24 0.12
N PRO A 91 6.82 -8.50 -0.43
CA PRO A 91 5.74 -9.05 0.36
C PRO A 91 6.08 -10.46 0.88
N SER A 92 5.56 -10.79 2.05
CA SER A 92 5.54 -12.15 2.57
C SER A 92 4.73 -13.09 1.66
N ASN A 93 4.78 -14.39 1.96
CA ASN A 93 3.83 -15.33 1.39
C ASN A 93 2.40 -14.85 1.65
N LEU A 94 1.54 -15.04 0.64
CA LEU A 94 0.13 -14.70 0.74
C LEU A 94 -0.57 -15.69 1.67
N ILE A 95 -1.35 -15.14 2.58
CA ILE A 95 -2.26 -15.88 3.43
C ILE A 95 -3.64 -15.75 2.81
N ASP A 96 -4.13 -16.82 2.19
CA ASP A 96 -5.50 -16.88 1.72
C ASP A 96 -6.42 -17.23 2.90
N THR A 97 -7.24 -16.27 3.29
CA THR A 97 -8.35 -16.51 4.20
C THR A 97 -9.62 -16.71 3.40
N ALA A 98 -10.64 -17.34 3.99
CA ALA A 98 -11.94 -17.50 3.33
C ALA A 98 -12.54 -16.15 2.84
N LYS A 99 -12.12 -15.01 3.41
CA LYS A 99 -12.63 -13.67 3.11
C LYS A 99 -11.74 -12.86 2.18
N GLU A 100 -10.43 -12.90 2.36
CA GLU A 100 -9.47 -11.98 1.71
C GLU A 100 -8.06 -12.59 1.63
N LEU A 101 -7.23 -12.07 0.74
CA LEU A 101 -5.79 -12.32 0.77
C LEU A 101 -5.13 -11.35 1.74
N GLN A 102 -4.13 -11.82 2.48
CA GLN A 102 -3.36 -11.00 3.40
C GLN A 102 -1.86 -11.26 3.23
N CYS A 103 -1.02 -10.27 3.51
CA CYS A 103 0.43 -10.42 3.61
C CYS A 103 1.04 -9.33 4.49
N THR A 104 2.31 -9.45 4.84
CA THR A 104 3.11 -8.35 5.39
C THR A 104 4.11 -7.85 4.37
N ILE A 105 4.40 -6.55 4.37
CA ILE A 105 5.36 -5.93 3.44
C ILE A 105 6.25 -4.96 4.25
N PRO A 106 7.57 -5.12 4.28
CA PRO A 106 8.45 -4.10 4.83
C PRO A 106 8.25 -2.79 4.08
N GLN A 107 8.17 -1.67 4.79
CA GLN A 107 8.11 -0.32 4.22
C GLN A 107 9.28 0.48 4.75
N TYR A 108 10.00 1.11 3.83
CA TYR A 108 11.14 1.96 4.13
C TYR A 108 10.81 3.41 3.81
N MET A 109 11.32 4.32 4.62
CA MET A 109 11.20 5.76 4.39
C MET A 109 12.54 6.44 4.64
N GLU A 110 13.01 7.22 3.67
CA GLU A 110 14.18 8.09 3.81
C GLU A 110 13.69 9.51 4.09
N LEU A 111 14.08 10.05 5.23
CA LEU A 111 13.78 11.40 5.69
C LEU A 111 15.03 12.26 5.61
N LYS A 112 14.90 13.48 5.07
CA LYS A 112 15.86 14.55 5.32
C LYS A 112 15.58 15.11 6.71
N VAL A 113 16.63 15.26 7.51
CA VAL A 113 16.61 15.95 8.81
C VAL A 113 17.75 16.95 8.85
N GLU A 114 17.82 17.76 9.91
CA GLU A 114 18.99 18.60 10.16
C GLU A 114 20.26 17.75 10.29
N GLY A 115 21.34 18.15 9.61
CA GLY A 115 22.64 17.48 9.66
C GLY A 115 22.78 16.19 8.83
N GLY A 116 21.69 15.61 8.32
CA GLY A 116 21.80 14.33 7.63
C GLY A 116 20.49 13.76 7.10
N LYS A 117 20.45 12.43 7.00
CA LYS A 117 19.29 11.65 6.60
C LYS A 117 19.02 10.54 7.59
N VAL A 118 17.74 10.23 7.78
CA VAL A 118 17.29 9.09 8.58
C VAL A 118 16.57 8.11 7.66
N THR A 119 16.93 6.83 7.72
CA THR A 119 16.15 5.75 7.09
C THR A 119 15.43 4.98 8.18
N SER A 120 14.09 4.95 8.12
CA SER A 120 13.26 4.12 8.99
C SER A 120 12.68 2.93 8.23
N GLU A 121 12.41 1.86 8.98
CA GLU A 121 11.75 0.66 8.48
C GLU A 121 10.54 0.35 9.37
N THR A 122 9.39 0.11 8.75
CA THR A 122 8.17 -0.36 9.38
C THR A 122 7.61 -1.54 8.57
N THR A 123 6.48 -2.10 9.00
CA THR A 123 5.78 -3.17 8.30
C THR A 123 4.36 -2.75 7.97
N LEU A 124 3.95 -2.99 6.72
CA LEU A 124 2.58 -2.89 6.29
C LEU A 124 1.89 -4.24 6.46
N ILE A 125 0.65 -4.22 6.94
CA ILE A 125 -0.31 -5.30 6.73
C ILE A 125 -1.06 -4.99 5.44
N GLY A 126 -0.89 -5.83 4.42
CA GLY A 126 -1.63 -5.76 3.17
C GLY A 126 -2.87 -6.67 3.21
N MET A 127 -4.02 -6.14 2.78
CA MET A 127 -5.28 -6.88 2.69
C MET A 127 -5.92 -6.67 1.32
N SER A 128 -6.43 -7.75 0.72
CA SER A 128 -7.10 -7.72 -0.58
C SER A 128 -8.42 -8.50 -0.54
N PRO A 129 -9.58 -7.82 -0.53
CA PRO A 129 -10.89 -8.47 -0.44
C PRO A 129 -11.32 -9.14 -1.74
N ASP A 130 -10.65 -8.84 -2.86
CA ASP A 130 -11.04 -9.26 -4.22
C ASP A 130 -10.00 -10.17 -4.87
N LYS A 131 -9.32 -10.97 -4.04
CA LYS A 131 -8.34 -11.99 -4.44
C LYS A 131 -7.16 -11.41 -5.25
N GLY A 132 -6.70 -10.23 -4.84
CA GLY A 132 -5.44 -9.65 -5.28
C GLY A 132 -5.57 -8.47 -6.21
N LYS A 133 -6.78 -8.07 -6.62
CA LYS A 133 -7.01 -6.99 -7.61
C LYS A 133 -6.82 -5.62 -6.98
N THR A 134 -7.36 -5.42 -5.79
CA THR A 134 -7.25 -4.20 -4.98
C THR A 134 -6.54 -4.53 -3.68
N TRP A 135 -5.62 -3.67 -3.26
CA TRP A 135 -4.88 -3.82 -2.02
C TRP A 135 -5.03 -2.59 -1.15
N TYR A 136 -5.22 -2.84 0.15
CA TYR A 136 -5.22 -1.83 1.19
C TYR A 136 -4.12 -2.12 2.21
N PHE A 137 -3.58 -1.07 2.82
CA PHE A 137 -2.43 -1.18 3.72
C PHE A 137 -2.67 -0.49 5.05
N ILE A 138 -2.22 -1.13 6.12
CA ILE A 138 -2.11 -0.55 7.46
C ILE A 138 -0.63 -0.54 7.81
N ASP A 139 -0.10 0.64 8.15
CA ASP A 139 1.24 0.73 8.75
C ASP A 139 1.15 0.38 10.23
N VAL A 140 1.92 -0.62 10.66
CA VAL A 140 1.86 -1.07 12.05
C VAL A 140 2.71 -0.23 12.99
N ALA A 141 3.64 0.58 12.47
CA ALA A 141 4.55 1.43 13.24
C ALA A 141 5.18 0.72 14.46
N GLY A 142 5.55 -0.56 14.31
CA GLY A 142 6.16 -1.38 15.36
C GLY A 142 5.19 -1.94 16.41
N LYS A 143 3.89 -1.68 16.32
CA LYS A 143 2.86 -2.20 17.23
C LYS A 143 2.56 -3.68 16.97
N PRO A 144 2.22 -4.45 18.02
CA PRO A 144 1.85 -5.86 17.89
C PRO A 144 0.49 -6.05 17.20
N LEU A 145 0.31 -7.21 16.57
CA LEU A 145 -0.84 -7.52 15.71
C LEU A 145 -2.19 -7.47 16.44
N ASN A 146 -2.22 -7.73 17.75
CA ASN A 146 -3.45 -7.69 18.55
C ASN A 146 -4.06 -6.28 18.62
N GLU A 147 -3.26 -5.21 18.60
CA GLU A 147 -3.79 -3.82 18.59
C GLU A 147 -4.63 -3.52 17.35
N PHE A 148 -4.39 -4.22 16.24
CA PHE A 148 -5.13 -4.02 14.99
C PHE A 148 -6.37 -4.90 14.87
N ARG A 149 -6.52 -5.94 15.71
CA ARG A 149 -7.63 -6.90 15.59
C ARG A 149 -8.96 -6.35 16.10
N GLU A 150 -8.95 -5.35 16.97
CA GLU A 150 -10.18 -4.69 17.42
C GLU A 150 -10.92 -4.06 16.23
N LEU A 151 -10.17 -3.35 15.38
CA LEU A 151 -10.69 -2.73 14.17
C LEU A 151 -10.77 -3.70 12.98
N PHE A 152 -9.81 -4.62 12.86
CA PHE A 152 -9.71 -5.58 11.76
C PHE A 152 -9.76 -7.03 12.27
N PRO A 153 -10.94 -7.55 12.68
CA PRO A 153 -11.05 -8.87 13.29
C PRO A 153 -10.77 -10.02 12.31
N THR A 154 -10.66 -9.75 11.02
CA THR A 154 -10.33 -10.75 9.98
C THR A 154 -8.83 -11.00 9.85
N LEU A 155 -7.98 -10.20 10.50
CA LEU A 155 -6.52 -10.38 10.43
C LEU A 155 -6.07 -11.74 10.94
N SER A 156 -5.44 -12.49 10.04
CA SER A 156 -4.99 -13.85 10.31
C SER A 156 -3.95 -13.89 11.43
N SER A 157 -4.04 -14.90 12.29
CA SER A 157 -2.98 -15.20 13.27
C SER A 157 -1.67 -15.65 12.63
N LYS A 158 -1.67 -15.96 11.34
CA LYS A 158 -0.47 -16.33 10.57
C LYS A 158 0.35 -15.13 10.09
N LEU A 159 -0.16 -13.90 10.23
CA LEU A 159 0.61 -12.70 9.92
C LEU A 159 1.75 -12.55 10.92
N VAL A 160 2.98 -12.39 10.41
CA VAL A 160 4.18 -12.19 11.23
C VAL A 160 4.62 -10.74 11.10
N LEU A 161 4.55 -10.01 12.21
CA LEU A 161 5.10 -8.66 12.32
C LEU A 161 6.50 -8.76 12.95
N PRO A 162 7.57 -8.33 12.25
CA PRO A 162 8.88 -8.26 12.86
C PRO A 162 8.89 -7.18 13.97
N PRO A 163 9.81 -7.28 14.95
CA PRO A 163 10.00 -6.22 15.92
C PRO A 163 10.43 -4.92 15.24
N ALA A 164 10.11 -3.79 15.86
CA ALA A 164 10.55 -2.48 15.39
C ALA A 164 12.08 -2.42 15.32
N LYS A 165 12.60 -1.76 14.28
CA LYS A 165 14.03 -1.53 14.12
C LYS A 165 14.34 -0.07 14.39
N GLU A 166 15.49 0.19 15.00
CA GLU A 166 15.97 1.54 15.19
C GLU A 166 16.25 2.21 13.83
N PRO A 167 15.85 3.48 13.63
CA PRO A 167 16.19 4.21 12.42
C PRO A 167 17.70 4.39 12.27
N VAL A 168 18.18 4.37 11.02
CA VAL A 168 19.58 4.56 10.69
C VAL A 168 19.83 6.00 10.29
N TYR A 169 20.70 6.71 11.01
CA TYR A 169 21.15 8.06 10.67
C TYR A 169 22.44 8.03 9.85
N VAL A 170 22.49 8.87 8.82
CA VAL A 170 23.67 9.11 7.99
C VAL A 170 23.89 10.62 7.88
N GLU A 171 25.04 11.09 8.33
CA GLU A 171 25.43 12.51 8.26
C GLU A 171 25.59 12.99 6.81
N ASP A 172 25.28 14.26 6.55
CA ASP A 172 25.61 14.89 5.28
C ASP A 172 27.13 14.92 5.06
N LYS A 173 27.56 14.82 3.80
CA LYS A 173 28.96 14.99 3.42
C LYS A 173 29.27 16.44 3.10
#